data_AF-T1L630-F1
#
_entry.id   AF-T1L630-F1
#
_cell.length_a   1.000
_cell.length_b   1.000
_cell.length_c   1.000
_cell.angle_alpha   90.00
_cell.angle_beta   90.00
_cell.angle_gamma   90.00
#
_symmetry.space_group_name_H-M   'P 1'
#
loop_
_entity.id
_entity.type
_entity.pdbx_description
1 polymer ?
#
loop_
_entity_poly.entity_id
_entity_poly.type
_entity_poly.pdbx_seq_one_letter_code
_entity_poly.pdbx_strand_id
1 'polypeptide(L)'
;MALENQVIELLRSTARISHALFPIQCHSTSENLRFRLLFNFDSIEPFQPGIGFLLFISDLTFSLFKPVSLRFFSPSAKVKVYLNGTLQKSLTEGAKFVFSFTPLRRGVNELLLTIKESQSRQCFIICAYQVTLINSKP
;
A
#
# COMPACT_ATOMS: atom_id res chain seq x y z
N MET A 1 -10.08 -11.06 4.87
CA MET A 1 -10.52 -10.48 6.16
C MET A 1 -9.36 -9.97 7.03
N ALA A 2 -8.30 -10.73 7.33
CA ALA A 2 -7.26 -10.26 8.26
C ALA A 2 -6.50 -8.98 7.82
N LEU A 3 -6.07 -8.88 6.55
CA LEU A 3 -5.36 -7.69 6.02
C LEU A 3 -6.24 -6.43 6.05
N GLU A 4 -7.43 -6.53 5.47
CA GLU A 4 -8.36 -5.42 5.38
C GLU A 4 -8.76 -4.91 6.77
N ASN A 5 -8.97 -5.81 7.74
CA ASN A 5 -9.20 -5.43 9.14
C ASN A 5 -8.03 -4.64 9.73
N GLN A 6 -6.78 -4.99 9.41
CA GLN A 6 -5.63 -4.19 9.87
C GLN A 6 -5.55 -2.83 9.18
N VAL A 7 -5.92 -2.72 7.90
CA VAL A 7 -5.99 -1.42 7.21
C VAL A 7 -7.09 -0.56 7.81
N ILE A 8 -8.27 -1.14 8.09
CA ILE A 8 -9.38 -0.45 8.77
C ILE A 8 -8.95 0.01 10.16
N GLU A 9 -8.24 -0.83 10.92
CA GLU A 9 -7.69 -0.48 12.22
C GLU A 9 -6.71 0.69 12.11
N LEU A 10 -5.80 0.65 11.13
CA LEU A 10 -4.81 1.70 10.89
C LEU A 10 -5.44 3.04 10.51
N LEU A 11 -6.56 3.01 9.77
CA LEU A 11 -7.31 4.20 9.36
C LEU A 11 -8.39 4.63 10.35
N ARG A 12 -8.52 3.91 11.48
CA ARG A 12 -9.57 4.15 12.48
C ARG A 12 -9.61 5.62 12.86
N SER A 13 -10.82 6.18 12.90
CA SER A 13 -11.10 7.58 13.23
C SER A 13 -10.50 8.63 12.28
N THR A 14 -9.84 8.23 11.19
CA THR A 14 -9.24 9.14 10.21
C THR A 14 -9.95 9.07 8.86
N ALA A 15 -10.07 7.86 8.29
CA ALA A 15 -10.65 7.64 6.97
C ALA A 15 -11.40 6.30 6.88
N ARG A 16 -12.26 6.15 5.88
CA ARG A 16 -12.96 4.91 5.53
C ARG A 16 -12.50 4.41 4.16
N ILE A 17 -12.31 3.10 4.03
CA ILE A 17 -12.03 2.45 2.75
C ILE A 17 -13.31 2.46 1.92
N SER A 18 -13.20 2.86 0.65
CA SER A 18 -14.29 2.83 -0.32
C SER A 18 -14.20 1.58 -1.20
N HIS A 19 -13.09 1.40 -1.93
CA HIS A 19 -12.83 0.22 -2.73
C HIS A 19 -11.33 0.04 -3.00
N ALA A 20 -10.93 -1.18 -3.36
CA ALA A 20 -9.56 -1.51 -3.75
C ALA A 20 -9.28 -1.09 -5.20
N LEU A 21 -8.10 -0.54 -5.47
CA LEU A 21 -7.70 -0.10 -6.81
C LEU A 21 -7.20 -1.26 -7.70
N PHE A 22 -6.74 -2.33 -7.08
CA PHE A 22 -6.30 -3.56 -7.74
C PHE A 22 -6.36 -4.73 -6.75
N PRO A 23 -6.41 -6.00 -7.23
CA PRO A 23 -6.37 -7.18 -6.36
C PRO A 23 -5.13 -7.19 -5.47
N ILE A 24 -5.26 -7.64 -4.23
CA ILE A 24 -4.15 -7.74 -3.28
C ILE A 24 -3.00 -8.55 -3.92
N GLN A 25 -1.79 -8.00 -3.89
CA GLN A 25 -0.60 -8.66 -4.39
C GLN A 25 0.22 -9.22 -3.23
N CYS A 26 0.80 -10.41 -3.41
CA CYS A 26 1.71 -11.04 -2.45
C CYS A 26 2.98 -11.47 -3.18
N HIS A 27 4.14 -11.11 -2.65
CA HIS A 27 5.41 -11.35 -3.30
C HIS A 27 6.48 -11.76 -2.29
N SER A 28 7.40 -12.62 -2.72
CA SER A 28 8.57 -12.99 -1.94
C SER A 28 9.76 -12.08 -2.24
N THR A 29 10.49 -11.63 -1.21
CA THR A 29 11.75 -10.88 -1.38
C THR A 29 12.92 -11.77 -1.79
N SER A 30 12.76 -13.10 -1.77
CA SER A 30 13.80 -14.03 -2.22
C SER A 30 14.00 -14.06 -3.74
N GLU A 31 13.01 -13.59 -4.49
CA GLU A 31 12.99 -13.71 -5.96
C GLU A 31 13.48 -12.44 -6.64
N ASN A 32 13.09 -11.27 -6.12
CA ASN A 32 13.49 -9.98 -6.67
C ASN A 32 13.39 -8.89 -5.59
N LEU A 33 14.14 -7.80 -5.76
CA LEU A 33 14.03 -6.60 -4.92
C LEU A 33 13.32 -5.45 -5.65
N ARG A 34 12.97 -5.65 -6.92
CA ARG A 34 12.19 -4.73 -7.75
C ARG A 34 10.91 -5.42 -8.21
N PHE A 35 9.79 -4.75 -8.05
CA PHE A 35 8.47 -5.27 -8.36
C PHE A 35 7.72 -4.29 -9.23
N ARG A 36 7.09 -4.80 -10.29
CA ARG A 36 6.32 -4.01 -11.23
C ARG A 36 4.92 -4.58 -11.35
N LEU A 37 3.91 -3.72 -11.20
CA LEU A 37 2.50 -4.04 -11.32
C LEU A 37 1.85 -3.06 -12.30
N LEU A 38 1.05 -3.59 -13.21
CA LEU A 38 0.18 -2.81 -14.08
C LEU A 38 -1.26 -3.01 -13.63
N PHE A 39 -2.02 -1.91 -13.56
CA PHE A 39 -3.44 -1.97 -13.19
C PHE A 39 -4.23 -0.89 -13.93
N ASN A 40 -5.50 -1.17 -14.23
CA ASN A 40 -6.40 -0.18 -14.83
C ASN A 40 -7.08 0.66 -13.77
N PHE A 41 -7.32 1.93 -14.08
CA PHE A 41 -8.07 2.84 -13.25
C PHE A 41 -9.04 3.65 -14.12
N ASP A 42 -10.34 3.40 -13.92
CA ASP A 42 -11.37 3.92 -14.81
C ASP A 42 -12.02 5.22 -14.31
N SER A 43 -11.94 5.50 -12.99
CA SER A 43 -12.60 6.65 -12.38
C SER A 43 -11.69 7.87 -12.29
N ILE A 44 -11.99 8.91 -13.06
CA ILE A 44 -11.58 10.28 -12.72
C ILE A 44 -12.87 11.05 -12.42
N GLU A 45 -13.71 10.55 -11.50
CA GLU A 45 -14.64 11.48 -10.87
C GLU A 45 -13.83 12.64 -10.28
N PRO A 46 -14.32 13.88 -10.36
CA PRO A 46 -13.58 15.02 -9.84
C PRO A 46 -13.20 14.70 -8.40
N PHE A 47 -11.90 14.79 -8.08
CA PHE A 47 -11.37 14.55 -6.73
C PHE A 47 -12.19 15.38 -5.74
N GLN A 48 -13.17 14.74 -5.10
CA GLN A 48 -14.00 15.43 -4.15
C GLN A 48 -13.15 15.75 -2.92
N PRO A 49 -13.34 16.92 -2.29
CA PRO A 49 -12.70 17.22 -1.02
C PRO A 49 -12.90 16.07 -0.03
N GLY A 50 -11.80 15.57 0.53
CA GLY A 50 -11.83 14.44 1.46
C GLY A 50 -11.65 13.06 0.85
N ILE A 51 -11.62 12.91 -0.49
CA ILE A 51 -11.24 11.65 -1.14
C ILE A 51 -9.73 11.63 -1.41
N GLY A 52 -9.09 10.51 -1.08
CA GLY A 52 -7.68 10.26 -1.34
C GLY A 52 -7.41 8.81 -1.74
N PHE A 53 -6.18 8.55 -2.16
CA PHE A 53 -5.72 7.22 -2.53
C PHE A 53 -4.48 6.86 -1.72
N LEU A 54 -4.50 5.71 -1.08
CA LEU A 54 -3.44 5.24 -0.21
C LEU A 54 -2.95 3.87 -0.66
N LEU A 55 -1.63 3.71 -0.69
CA LEU A 55 -0.95 2.44 -0.90
C LEU A 55 -0.43 1.92 0.43
N PHE A 56 -0.71 0.65 0.71
CA PHE A 56 -0.26 -0.07 1.88
C PHE A 56 0.66 -1.21 1.45
N ILE A 57 1.78 -1.32 2.12
CA ILE A 57 2.77 -2.37 1.93
C ILE A 57 3.03 -2.96 3.30
N SER A 58 3.01 -4.28 3.45
CA SER A 58 3.27 -4.92 4.74
C SER A 58 4.26 -6.04 4.63
N ASP A 59 5.09 -6.20 5.65
CA ASP A 59 5.88 -7.40 5.84
C ASP A 59 4.98 -8.51 6.39
N LEU A 60 5.12 -9.68 5.80
CA LEU A 60 4.44 -10.89 6.21
C LEU A 60 5.49 -11.91 6.68
N THR A 61 5.34 -12.33 7.92
CA THR A 61 6.24 -13.31 8.54
C THR A 61 5.53 -14.62 8.80
N PHE A 62 6.12 -15.69 8.27
CA PHE A 62 5.71 -17.07 8.54
C PHE A 62 6.64 -17.65 9.61
N SER A 63 6.07 -18.34 10.59
CA SER A 63 6.82 -19.15 11.55
C SER A 63 6.09 -20.46 11.74
N LEU A 64 6.85 -21.57 11.76
CA LEU A 64 6.31 -22.92 11.96
C LEU A 64 5.48 -23.07 13.25
N PHE A 65 5.69 -22.21 14.24
CA PHE A 65 5.07 -22.29 15.57
C PHE A 65 4.22 -21.08 15.93
N LYS A 66 4.01 -20.12 15.02
CA LYS A 66 3.21 -18.92 15.29
C LYS A 66 2.22 -18.64 14.16
N PRO A 67 1.06 -18.03 14.47
CA PRO A 67 0.15 -17.53 13.45
C PRO A 67 0.86 -16.58 12.49
N VAL A 68 0.46 -16.60 11.22
CA VAL A 68 0.91 -15.63 10.23
C VAL A 68 0.64 -14.23 10.75
N SER A 69 1.68 -13.41 10.86
CA SER A 69 1.55 -12.03 11.30
C SER A 69 1.89 -11.08 10.16
N LEU A 70 1.07 -10.04 10.06
CA LEU A 70 1.19 -8.98 9.08
C LEU A 70 1.51 -7.68 9.83
N ARG A 71 2.53 -6.98 9.37
CA ARG A 71 2.99 -5.73 10.01
C ARG A 71 3.24 -4.67 8.94
N PHE A 72 2.62 -3.50 9.10
CA PHE A 72 2.89 -2.29 8.32
C PHE A 72 4.09 -1.50 8.89
N PHE A 73 5.04 -2.20 9.52
CA PHE A 73 6.22 -1.61 10.14
C PHE A 73 7.40 -2.56 10.06
N SER A 74 8.54 -2.00 9.65
CA SER A 74 9.82 -2.66 9.59
C SER A 74 10.89 -1.60 9.84
N PRO A 75 11.70 -1.73 10.91
CA PRO A 75 12.70 -0.73 11.26
C PRO A 75 13.86 -0.65 10.26
N SER A 76 14.09 -1.71 9.46
CA SER A 76 15.24 -1.82 8.54
C SER A 76 14.88 -1.65 7.06
N ALA A 77 13.67 -2.04 6.64
CA ALA A 77 13.32 -2.03 5.22
C ALA A 77 13.13 -0.61 4.69
N LYS A 78 13.85 -0.27 3.61
CA LYS A 78 13.64 0.98 2.87
C LYS A 78 12.91 0.66 1.57
N VAL A 79 11.63 0.97 1.52
CA VAL A 79 10.82 0.84 0.31
C VAL A 79 10.80 2.17 -0.46
N LYS A 80 11.10 2.11 -1.76
CA LYS A 80 10.84 3.20 -2.71
C LYS A 80 9.68 2.80 -3.59
N VAL A 81 8.73 3.71 -3.75
CA VAL A 81 7.50 3.50 -4.51
C VAL A 81 7.44 4.54 -5.61
N TYR A 82 7.27 4.11 -6.85
CA TYR A 82 7.00 4.98 -7.99
C TYR A 82 5.64 4.60 -8.58
N LEU A 83 4.79 5.59 -8.78
CA LEU A 83 3.54 5.46 -9.52
C LEU A 83 3.68 6.26 -10.81
N ASN A 84 3.55 5.61 -11.95
CA ASN A 84 3.68 6.21 -13.28
C ASN A 84 4.98 7.02 -13.47
N GLY A 85 6.08 6.55 -12.85
CA GLY A 85 7.38 7.24 -12.84
C GLY A 85 7.54 8.30 -11.75
N THR A 86 6.48 8.67 -11.02
CA THR A 86 6.52 9.66 -9.94
C THR A 86 6.79 9.00 -8.59
N LEU A 87 7.84 9.45 -7.90
CA LEU A 87 8.19 8.97 -6.55
C LEU A 87 7.09 9.34 -5.54
N GLN A 88 6.60 8.35 -4.82
CA GLN A 88 5.55 8.50 -3.82
C GLN A 88 6.13 8.79 -2.44
N LYS A 89 5.48 9.71 -1.70
CA LYS A 89 5.88 10.10 -0.34
C LYS A 89 5.25 9.15 0.69
N SER A 90 6.08 8.64 1.60
CA SER A 90 5.61 7.93 2.80
C SER A 90 4.86 8.89 3.72
N LEU A 91 3.70 8.50 4.22
CA LEU A 91 2.85 9.36 5.06
C LEU A 91 3.12 9.20 6.55
N THR A 92 3.84 8.16 6.95
CA THR A 92 4.11 7.86 8.35
C THR A 92 5.59 8.09 8.68
N GLU A 93 5.84 8.74 9.81
CA GLU A 93 7.17 8.83 10.42
C GLU A 93 7.49 7.48 11.08
N GLY A 94 8.62 6.87 10.74
CA GLY A 94 9.02 5.53 11.21
C GLY A 94 8.42 4.35 10.44
N ALA A 95 7.14 4.40 10.02
CA ALA A 95 6.54 3.38 9.16
C ALA A 95 6.70 3.76 7.67
N LYS A 96 7.52 3.05 6.90
CA LYS A 96 7.75 3.33 5.45
C LYS A 96 6.85 2.50 4.55
N PHE A 97 5.58 2.39 4.93
CA PHE A 97 4.69 1.33 4.46
C PHE A 97 3.30 1.83 4.05
N VAL A 98 2.97 3.08 4.38
CA VAL A 98 1.79 3.78 3.88
C VAL A 98 2.25 4.94 3.02
N PHE A 99 1.79 4.98 1.77
CA PHE A 99 2.17 6.00 0.80
C PHE A 99 0.93 6.71 0.28
N SER A 100 1.07 8.00 0.00
CA SER A 100 0.16 8.65 -0.95
C SER A 100 0.26 7.90 -2.28
N PHE A 101 -0.86 7.74 -2.99
CA PHE A 101 -0.92 6.99 -4.23
C PHE A 101 -1.48 7.85 -5.37
N THR A 102 -0.68 8.83 -5.80
CA THR A 102 -1.08 9.89 -6.73
C THR A 102 0.12 10.41 -7.54
N PRO A 103 -0.06 10.86 -8.80
CA PRO A 103 -1.29 10.91 -9.58
C PRO A 103 -1.64 9.58 -10.26
N LEU A 104 -2.91 9.17 -10.11
CA LEU A 104 -3.52 8.13 -10.94
C LEU A 104 -3.93 8.72 -12.29
N ARG A 105 -3.76 7.93 -13.35
CA ARG A 105 -4.14 8.26 -14.72
C ARG A 105 -5.33 7.40 -15.13
N ARG A 106 -6.20 7.88 -16.01
CA ARG A 106 -7.23 7.03 -16.61
C ARG A 106 -6.56 5.94 -17.46
N GLY A 107 -7.06 4.71 -17.33
CA GLY A 107 -6.49 3.55 -18.02
C GLY A 107 -5.34 2.91 -17.25
N VAL A 108 -4.31 2.45 -17.96
CA VAL A 108 -3.22 1.67 -17.37
C VAL A 108 -2.29 2.55 -16.55
N ASN A 109 -2.10 2.18 -15.29
CA ASN A 109 -1.13 2.75 -14.37
C ASN A 109 -0.02 1.73 -14.08
N GLU A 110 1.19 2.23 -13.85
CA GLU A 110 2.34 1.42 -13.48
C GLU A 110 2.79 1.73 -12.06
N LEU A 111 2.82 0.71 -11.22
CA LEU A 111 3.42 0.75 -9.89
C LEU A 111 4.75 0.00 -9.91
N LEU A 112 5.83 0.71 -9.58
CA LEU A 112 7.16 0.15 -9.41
C LEU A 112 7.59 0.30 -7.94
N LEU A 113 7.95 -0.82 -7.31
CA LEU A 113 8.49 -0.85 -5.96
C LEU A 113 9.93 -1.33 -5.98
N THR A 114 10.77 -0.73 -5.14
CA THR A 114 12.12 -1.21 -4.86
C THR A 114 12.31 -1.32 -3.37
N ILE A 115 12.71 -2.50 -2.90
CA ILE A 115 12.93 -2.79 -1.48
C ILE A 115 14.44 -2.94 -1.28
N LYS A 116 15.06 -2.05 -0.50
CA LYS A 116 16.46 -2.20 -0.09
C LYS A 116 16.52 -2.95 1.24
N GLU A 117 17.37 -3.99 1.26
CA GLU A 117 17.75 -4.77 2.45
C GLU A 117 16.56 -5.41 3.18
N SER A 118 15.95 -6.40 2.53
CA SER A 118 15.11 -7.38 3.23
C SER A 118 16.01 -8.51 3.73
N GLN A 119 15.86 -8.92 4.99
CA GLN A 119 16.42 -10.18 5.46
C GLN A 119 15.82 -11.30 4.58
N SER A 120 16.67 -12.18 4.07
CA SER A 120 16.26 -13.24 3.15
C SER A 120 15.13 -14.08 3.76
N ARG A 121 14.04 -14.27 3.00
CA ARG A 121 12.79 -15.00 3.33
C ARG A 121 11.65 -14.19 3.95
N GLN A 122 11.41 -12.97 3.50
CA GLN A 122 10.19 -12.23 3.85
C GLN A 122 9.24 -12.19 2.65
N CYS A 123 7.95 -12.42 2.90
CA CYS A 123 6.92 -12.08 1.92
C CYS A 123 6.40 -10.69 2.26
N PHE A 124 5.95 -9.94 1.26
CA PHE A 124 5.23 -8.71 1.50
C PHE A 124 3.93 -8.70 0.72
N ILE A 125 2.95 -7.99 1.27
CA ILE A 125 1.65 -7.78 0.67
C ILE A 125 1.54 -6.32 0.25
N ILE A 126 0.96 -6.09 -0.93
CA ILE A 126 0.66 -4.76 -1.45
C ILE A 126 -0.85 -4.67 -1.70
N CYS A 127 -1.45 -3.59 -1.23
CA CYS A 127 -2.82 -3.22 -1.56
C CYS A 127 -2.95 -1.71 -1.64
N ALA A 128 -3.84 -1.21 -2.49
CA ALA A 128 -4.15 0.21 -2.58
C ALA A 128 -5.65 0.41 -2.56
N TYR A 129 -6.08 1.47 -1.88
CA TYR A 129 -7.49 1.78 -1.69
C TYR A 129 -7.78 3.25 -1.98
N GLN A 130 -8.97 3.48 -2.52
CA GLN A 130 -9.63 4.76 -2.35
C GLN A 130 -10.11 4.89 -0.91
N VAL A 131 -9.83 6.03 -0.29
CA VAL A 131 -10.25 6.35 1.07
C VAL A 131 -11.00 7.67 1.10
N THR A 132 -11.94 7.78 2.03
CA THR A 132 -12.70 9.01 2.28
C THR A 132 -12.48 9.44 3.72
N LEU A 133 -12.09 10.70 3.95
CA LEU A 133 -11.91 11.25 5.30
C LEU A 133 -13.24 11.24 6.06
N ILE A 134 -13.20 10.86 7.34
CA ILE A 134 -14.41 10.76 8.17
C ILE A 134 -14.96 12.13 8.55
N ASN A 135 -14.11 13.16 8.64
CA ASN A 135 -14.46 14.50 9.11
C ASN A 135 -14.31 15.62 8.06
N SER A 136 -14.34 15.31 6.76
CA SER A 136 -14.44 16.36 5.74
C SER A 136 -15.86 16.95 5.78
N LYS A 137 -16.09 17.94 6.66
CA LYS A 137 -17.24 18.82 6.49
C LYS A 137 -17.10 19.52 5.13
N PRO A 138 -18.17 19.62 4.33
CA PRO A 138 -18.17 20.51 3.18
C PRO A 138 -17.96 21.97 3.60
#